data_AF-A0AAJ7QC01-F1
#
_entry.id   AF-A0AAJ7QC01-F1
#
_cell.length_a   1.000
_cell.length_b   1.000
_cell.length_c   1.000
_cell.angle_alpha   90.00
_cell.angle_beta   90.00
_cell.angle_gamma   90.00
#
_symmetry.space_group_name_H-M   'P 1'
#
loop_
_entity.id
_entity.type
_entity.pdbx_description
1 polymer ?
#
loop_
_entity_poly.entity_id
_entity_poly.type
_entity_poly.pdbx_seq_one_letter_code
_entity_poly.pdbx_strand_id
1 'polypeptide(L)'
;MLPGSSFQSSSQSSASSAASARLNIRDEAGGWSPEISDRQPWLQVDLGERMEVTAVATQGRFNSQDWVSSYLLFYSDTGRAWKQHRQEDGGGRFVGNVNSEAVVHNKLSHSVRTRFLRFVPLDWSRSGWLGLRVEVYGCSFKSDVVSFDGGSSLLYRFNQKSMSTVKDVISLRFKSRQAEGVLLHGEGQRGDYITLELHEGKLDLHLNLDDSRLRLSSSPVAVTVGSLLDDQHWHSVLIERFNRQVNLTVDSHTQHFQTKGEGLSLDVDYELSFGGIPLPGKPGTFLRKNFQGCMENLYYNGINIIDLAKRRKPQIHSVGNVTFSCSQPQLGACTFLSSSSSFLLLPGAANTTGGFSVQFQFRTWNQDGLLFS
;
A
#
# COMPACT_ATOMS: atom_id res chain seq x y z
N MET A 1 -3.67 -21.48 14.84
CA MET A 1 -2.46 -21.99 14.16
C MET A 1 -2.68 -21.98 12.65
N LEU A 2 -1.69 -21.57 11.88
CA LEU A 2 -1.77 -21.54 10.41
C LEU A 2 -1.64 -22.96 9.83
N PRO A 3 -2.42 -23.33 8.79
CA PRO A 3 -2.28 -24.62 8.12
C PRO A 3 -0.98 -24.70 7.31
N GLY A 4 -0.54 -25.92 6.95
CA GLY A 4 0.66 -26.10 6.12
C GLY A 4 0.57 -25.41 4.74
N SER A 5 -0.64 -25.26 4.19
CA SER A 5 -0.90 -24.54 2.94
C SER A 5 -0.63 -23.03 3.01
N SER A 6 -0.52 -22.47 4.21
CA SER A 6 -0.10 -21.07 4.42
C SER A 6 1.38 -20.86 4.13
N PHE A 7 2.19 -21.91 4.02
CA PHE A 7 3.63 -21.79 3.85
C PHE A 7 4.06 -22.06 2.41
N GLN A 8 4.91 -21.19 1.88
CA GLN A 8 5.51 -21.31 0.56
C GLN A 8 7.00 -21.00 0.67
N SER A 9 7.81 -21.46 -0.26
CA SER A 9 9.24 -21.17 -0.28
C SER A 9 9.78 -21.03 -1.70
N SER A 10 10.97 -20.46 -1.82
CA SER A 10 11.73 -20.38 -3.07
C SER A 10 12.07 -21.77 -3.63
N SER A 11 12.50 -22.65 -2.73
CA SER A 11 12.85 -24.05 -2.98
C SER A 11 12.63 -24.86 -1.71
N GLN A 12 12.73 -26.18 -1.80
CA GLN A 12 12.61 -27.06 -0.64
C GLN A 12 13.45 -28.31 -0.86
N SER A 13 14.13 -28.77 0.20
CA SER A 13 14.81 -30.06 0.15
C SER A 13 13.77 -31.20 0.11
N SER A 14 14.20 -32.38 -0.33
CA SER A 14 13.32 -33.55 -0.46
C SER A 14 12.60 -33.96 0.83
N ALA A 15 13.15 -33.61 2.00
CA ALA A 15 12.58 -33.91 3.31
C ALA A 15 11.96 -32.68 4.01
N SER A 16 12.47 -31.47 3.78
CA SER A 16 12.17 -30.27 4.59
C SER A 16 11.35 -29.23 3.82
N SER A 17 10.06 -29.53 3.64
CA SER A 17 9.11 -28.68 2.91
C SER A 17 8.76 -27.37 3.63
N ALA A 18 8.18 -26.41 2.91
CA ALA A 18 7.68 -25.16 3.52
C ALA A 18 6.59 -25.41 4.59
N ALA A 19 5.74 -26.43 4.41
CA ALA A 19 4.66 -26.76 5.34
C ALA A 19 5.16 -27.20 6.74
N SER A 20 6.41 -27.69 6.79
CA SER A 20 7.15 -28.04 8.00
C SER A 20 7.72 -26.82 8.73
N ALA A 21 7.55 -25.60 8.24
CA ALA A 21 8.12 -24.40 8.86
C ALA A 21 7.32 -23.89 10.07
N ARG A 22 6.44 -24.68 10.66
CA ARG A 22 5.66 -24.24 11.83
C ARG A 22 6.52 -24.29 13.09
N LEU A 23 6.43 -23.25 13.92
CA LEU A 23 7.13 -23.20 15.20
C LEU A 23 6.83 -24.44 16.05
N ASN A 24 7.86 -24.94 16.75
CA ASN A 24 7.80 -26.13 17.61
C ASN A 24 7.43 -27.45 16.94
N ILE A 25 7.35 -27.52 15.60
CA ILE A 25 7.16 -28.82 14.94
C ILE A 25 8.36 -29.72 15.20
N ARG A 26 8.09 -30.98 15.56
CA ARG A 26 9.13 -32.01 15.77
C ARG A 26 9.06 -33.12 14.72
N ASP A 27 7.89 -33.27 14.09
CA ASP A 27 7.64 -34.19 12.99
C ASP A 27 7.94 -33.52 11.64
N GLU A 28 7.63 -34.16 10.50
CA GLU A 28 7.76 -33.58 9.15
C GLU A 28 9.16 -32.99 8.84
N ALA A 29 10.22 -33.73 9.12
CA ALA A 29 11.64 -33.33 8.98
C ALA A 29 12.12 -32.16 9.85
N GLY A 30 11.27 -31.66 10.75
CA GLY A 30 11.64 -30.76 11.83
C GLY A 30 11.75 -29.28 11.47
N GLY A 31 11.40 -28.87 10.26
CA GLY A 31 11.55 -27.49 9.77
C GLY A 31 11.66 -27.41 8.26
N TRP A 32 11.61 -26.20 7.71
CA TRP A 32 11.92 -25.92 6.31
C TRP A 32 13.42 -25.74 6.08
N SER A 33 13.91 -26.28 4.96
CA SER A 33 15.25 -26.01 4.43
C SER A 33 15.19 -25.89 2.91
N PRO A 34 15.79 -24.86 2.30
CA PRO A 34 15.89 -24.73 0.85
C PRO A 34 16.87 -25.74 0.26
N GLU A 35 16.81 -25.90 -1.06
CA GLU A 35 17.85 -26.62 -1.80
C GLU A 35 19.20 -25.91 -1.68
N ILE A 36 20.29 -26.67 -1.66
CA ILE A 36 21.66 -26.12 -1.57
C ILE A 36 22.01 -25.25 -2.79
N SER A 37 21.38 -25.52 -3.94
CA SER A 37 21.52 -24.75 -5.19
C SER A 37 20.81 -23.40 -5.16
N ASP A 38 19.91 -23.16 -4.21
CA ASP A 38 19.13 -21.93 -4.13
C ASP A 38 19.97 -20.77 -3.58
N ARG A 39 20.27 -19.80 -4.45
CA ARG A 39 21.10 -18.63 -4.11
C ARG A 39 20.31 -17.48 -3.48
N GLN A 40 18.98 -17.54 -3.49
CA GLN A 40 18.11 -16.48 -2.97
C GLN A 40 16.95 -17.09 -2.16
N PRO A 41 17.27 -17.84 -1.09
CA PRO A 41 16.26 -18.57 -0.36
C PRO A 41 15.28 -17.63 0.33
N TRP A 42 14.00 -17.99 0.31
CA TRP A 42 12.98 -17.32 1.11
C TRP A 42 11.91 -18.30 1.58
N LEU A 43 11.39 -18.02 2.78
CA LEU A 43 10.21 -18.66 3.33
C LEU A 43 9.10 -17.63 3.44
N GLN A 44 7.91 -17.97 2.97
CA GLN A 44 6.76 -17.09 2.91
C GLN A 44 5.59 -17.68 3.70
N VAL A 45 4.84 -16.79 4.35
CA VAL A 45 3.64 -17.12 5.12
C VAL A 45 2.48 -16.30 4.58
N ASP A 46 1.42 -16.97 4.12
CA ASP A 46 0.09 -16.41 3.85
C ASP A 46 -0.79 -16.53 5.10
N LEU A 47 -1.13 -15.38 5.68
CA LEU A 47 -1.98 -15.28 6.87
C LEU A 47 -3.46 -15.51 6.57
N GLY A 48 -3.85 -15.67 5.30
CA GLY A 48 -5.21 -15.90 4.82
C GLY A 48 -6.03 -14.60 4.74
N GLU A 49 -5.97 -13.77 5.78
CA GLU A 49 -6.56 -12.43 5.83
C GLU A 49 -5.50 -11.36 6.14
N ARG A 50 -5.87 -10.07 6.07
CA ARG A 50 -4.98 -9.00 6.52
C ARG A 50 -4.96 -9.02 8.05
N MET A 51 -3.76 -9.10 8.60
CA MET A 51 -3.50 -9.07 10.03
C MET A 51 -2.69 -7.82 10.36
N GLU A 52 -2.90 -7.27 11.55
CA GLU A 52 -1.96 -6.33 12.17
C GLU A 52 -0.90 -7.13 12.92
N VAL A 53 0.26 -7.28 12.28
CA VAL A 53 1.39 -8.07 12.78
C VAL A 53 2.22 -7.21 13.70
N THR A 54 2.54 -7.74 14.88
CA THR A 54 3.27 -7.03 15.94
C THR A 54 4.58 -7.72 16.32
N ALA A 55 4.72 -9.01 16.05
CA ALA A 55 5.95 -9.75 16.29
C ALA A 55 6.05 -10.98 15.38
N VAL A 56 7.27 -11.49 15.24
CA VAL A 56 7.55 -12.79 14.62
C VAL A 56 8.46 -13.60 15.54
N ALA A 57 8.38 -14.93 15.45
CA ALA A 57 9.34 -15.83 16.09
C ALA A 57 10.02 -16.73 15.06
N THR A 58 11.28 -17.05 15.31
CA THR A 58 12.06 -18.00 14.51
C THR A 58 12.68 -19.07 15.42
N GLN A 59 12.84 -20.27 14.87
CA GLN A 59 13.48 -21.42 15.49
C GLN A 59 14.21 -22.21 14.39
N GLY A 60 15.37 -22.81 14.67
CA GLY A 60 16.07 -23.64 13.68
C GLY A 60 15.37 -24.97 13.43
N ARG A 61 15.87 -25.80 12.52
CA ARG A 61 15.28 -27.11 12.21
C ARG A 61 15.57 -28.10 13.33
N PHE A 62 14.53 -28.77 13.83
CA PHE A 62 14.59 -29.69 14.97
C PHE A 62 15.64 -30.80 14.79
N ASN A 63 16.35 -31.13 15.87
CA ASN A 63 17.35 -32.21 15.92
C ASN A 63 18.39 -32.12 14.78
N SER A 64 18.83 -30.89 14.48
CA SER A 64 19.80 -30.61 13.43
C SER A 64 20.77 -29.51 13.86
N GLN A 65 21.76 -29.25 13.01
CA GLN A 65 22.62 -28.08 13.12
C GLN A 65 22.20 -26.96 12.16
N ASP A 66 20.98 -27.03 11.61
CA ASP A 66 20.50 -26.12 10.59
C ASP A 66 19.64 -25.02 11.21
N TRP A 67 20.10 -23.77 11.16
CA TRP A 67 19.36 -22.62 11.65
C TRP A 67 19.80 -21.33 10.95
N VAL A 68 18.89 -20.35 10.92
CA VAL A 68 19.17 -19.01 10.41
C VAL A 68 19.55 -18.11 11.57
N SER A 69 20.70 -17.45 11.49
CA SER A 69 21.20 -16.54 12.53
C SER A 69 20.86 -15.07 12.26
N SER A 70 20.49 -14.73 11.03
CA SER A 70 19.94 -13.42 10.69
C SER A 70 19.10 -13.45 9.41
N TYR A 71 18.14 -12.53 9.30
CA TYR A 71 17.22 -12.48 8.17
C TYR A 71 16.68 -11.07 7.91
N LEU A 72 16.15 -10.86 6.71
CA LEU A 72 15.29 -9.73 6.38
C LEU A 72 13.83 -10.16 6.45
N LEU A 73 12.96 -9.22 6.85
CA LEU A 73 11.52 -9.43 6.87
C LEU A 73 10.86 -8.54 5.81
N PHE A 74 10.11 -9.14 4.91
CA PHE A 74 9.32 -8.44 3.90
C PHE A 74 7.83 -8.69 4.12
N TYR A 75 7.00 -7.74 3.74
CA TYR A 75 5.55 -7.84 3.83
C TYR A 75 4.85 -7.40 2.54
N SER A 76 3.67 -7.96 2.29
CA SER A 76 2.85 -7.64 1.12
C SER A 76 1.38 -7.93 1.37
N ASP A 77 0.48 -7.12 0.82
CA ASP A 77 -0.94 -7.46 0.76
C ASP A 77 -1.27 -8.40 -0.41
N THR A 78 -0.34 -8.59 -1.34
CA THR A 78 -0.59 -9.25 -2.63
C THR A 78 0.33 -10.43 -2.95
N GLY A 79 1.41 -10.60 -2.19
CA GLY A 79 2.46 -11.56 -2.49
C GLY A 79 3.35 -11.21 -3.69
N ARG A 80 3.14 -10.06 -4.34
CA ARG A 80 3.89 -9.62 -5.53
C ARG A 80 4.72 -8.37 -5.29
N ALA A 81 4.11 -7.32 -4.72
CA ALA A 81 4.79 -6.08 -4.37
C ALA A 81 5.23 -6.14 -2.90
N TRP A 82 6.53 -6.24 -2.66
CA TRP A 82 7.10 -6.45 -1.33
C TRP A 82 7.72 -5.17 -0.79
N LYS A 83 7.44 -4.84 0.47
CA LYS A 83 8.16 -3.83 1.24
C LYS A 83 8.99 -4.51 2.32
N GLN A 84 10.22 -4.04 2.50
CA GLN A 84 11.07 -4.49 3.59
C GLN A 84 10.63 -3.79 4.88
N HIS A 85 10.45 -4.56 5.96
CA HIS A 85 10.29 -3.99 7.30
C HIS A 85 11.64 -3.54 7.84
N ARG A 86 11.70 -2.31 8.36
CA ARG A 86 12.93 -1.74 8.92
C ARG A 86 12.76 -1.50 10.42
N GLN A 87 13.74 -1.97 11.20
CA GLN A 87 13.83 -1.68 12.63
C GLN A 87 14.31 -0.23 12.87
N GLU A 88 14.08 0.30 14.08
CA GLU A 88 14.45 1.68 14.45
C GLU A 88 15.96 1.96 14.37
N ASP A 89 16.80 0.93 14.47
CA ASP A 89 18.25 1.01 14.32
C ASP A 89 18.71 1.22 12.87
N GLY A 90 17.77 1.25 11.91
CA GLY A 90 18.04 1.43 10.48
C GLY A 90 18.65 0.20 9.79
N GLY A 91 18.96 -0.88 10.51
CA GLY A 91 19.69 -2.03 9.99
C GLY A 91 18.84 -2.93 9.09
N GLY A 92 17.51 -2.86 9.17
CA GLY A 92 16.57 -3.66 8.37
C GLY A 92 16.71 -5.19 8.52
N ARG A 93 17.60 -5.62 9.43
CA ARG A 93 18.06 -6.98 9.65
C ARG A 93 17.59 -7.42 11.02
N PHE A 94 17.05 -8.62 11.09
CA PHE A 94 16.59 -9.26 12.31
C PHE A 94 17.63 -10.26 12.81
N VAL A 95 17.78 -10.32 14.13
CA VAL A 95 18.59 -11.36 14.79
C VAL A 95 17.77 -12.64 14.82
N GLY A 96 18.34 -13.72 14.29
CA GLY A 96 17.73 -15.05 14.29
C GLY A 96 18.26 -15.91 15.43
N ASN A 97 18.43 -17.19 15.15
CA ASN A 97 18.75 -18.23 16.12
C ASN A 97 20.26 -18.46 16.28
N VAL A 98 20.64 -18.98 17.45
CA VAL A 98 22.00 -19.44 17.76
C VAL A 98 22.10 -20.97 17.84
N ASN A 99 20.97 -21.66 17.75
CA ASN A 99 20.85 -23.12 17.75
C ASN A 99 19.51 -23.55 17.12
N SER A 100 19.26 -24.85 17.04
CA SER A 100 18.04 -25.42 16.46
C SER A 100 16.82 -25.42 17.39
N GLU A 101 16.98 -25.28 18.69
CA GLU A 101 15.93 -25.54 19.69
C GLU A 101 15.30 -24.28 20.29
N ALA A 102 16.09 -23.24 20.54
CA ALA A 102 15.62 -22.02 21.19
C ALA A 102 14.77 -21.18 20.23
N VAL A 103 13.62 -20.72 20.72
CA VAL A 103 12.75 -19.76 20.02
C VAL A 103 13.31 -18.35 20.24
N VAL A 104 13.46 -17.61 19.14
CA VAL A 104 13.85 -16.20 19.18
C VAL A 104 12.65 -15.37 18.75
N HIS A 105 12.22 -14.48 19.65
CA HIS A 105 11.12 -13.55 19.40
C HIS A 105 11.66 -12.18 19.00
N ASN A 106 11.13 -11.64 17.90
CA ASN A 106 11.42 -10.28 17.45
C ASN A 106 10.11 -9.48 17.41
N LYS A 107 10.00 -8.48 18.29
CA LYS A 107 8.91 -7.50 18.26
C LYS A 107 9.19 -6.48 17.16
N LEU A 108 8.18 -6.17 16.34
CA LEU A 108 8.30 -5.14 15.32
C LEU A 108 8.23 -3.76 15.97
N SER A 109 9.12 -2.85 15.58
CA SER A 109 9.12 -1.46 16.07
C SER A 109 7.80 -0.75 15.79
N HIS A 110 7.26 -0.95 14.58
CA HIS A 110 5.92 -0.55 14.18
C HIS A 110 5.15 -1.77 13.69
N SER A 111 3.87 -1.84 14.06
CA SER A 111 2.98 -2.89 13.55
C SER A 111 2.80 -2.74 12.05
N VAL A 112 2.59 -3.88 11.38
CA VAL A 112 2.42 -3.92 9.92
C VAL A 112 1.09 -4.59 9.60
N ARG A 113 0.25 -3.89 8.84
CA ARG A 113 -1.00 -4.44 8.31
C ARG A 113 -0.71 -5.17 7.01
N THR A 114 -0.71 -6.49 7.04
CA THR A 114 -0.30 -7.31 5.89
C THR A 114 -1.01 -8.66 5.84
N ARG A 115 -1.08 -9.27 4.66
CA ARG A 115 -1.51 -10.66 4.49
C ARG A 115 -0.33 -11.63 4.33
N PHE A 116 0.74 -11.20 3.67
CA PHE A 116 1.88 -12.04 3.37
C PHE A 116 3.13 -11.52 4.07
N LEU A 117 3.89 -12.42 4.68
CA LEU A 117 5.23 -12.17 5.19
C LEU A 117 6.23 -13.06 4.48
N ARG A 118 7.44 -12.55 4.28
CA ARG A 118 8.55 -13.31 3.70
C ARG A 118 9.81 -13.10 4.54
N PHE A 119 10.35 -14.21 5.02
CA PHE A 119 11.61 -14.32 5.71
C PHE A 119 12.69 -14.62 4.67
N VAL A 120 13.65 -13.73 4.54
CA VAL A 120 14.79 -13.89 3.61
C VAL A 120 16.05 -14.08 4.45
N PRO A 121 16.55 -15.32 4.61
CA PRO A 121 17.76 -15.58 5.36
C PRO A 121 18.97 -14.83 4.80
N LEU A 122 19.81 -14.32 5.70
CA LEU A 122 21.06 -13.65 5.36
C LEU A 122 22.26 -14.47 5.82
N ASP A 123 22.27 -14.87 7.09
CA ASP A 123 23.30 -15.73 7.68
C ASP A 123 22.67 -16.98 8.33
N TRP A 124 23.45 -18.05 8.42
CA TRP A 124 23.04 -19.32 9.01
C TRP A 124 24.16 -19.96 9.84
N SER A 125 23.87 -21.13 10.40
CA SER A 125 24.82 -21.96 11.15
C SER A 125 26.14 -22.16 10.39
N ARG A 126 27.27 -22.11 11.11
CA ARG A 126 28.58 -22.43 10.52
C ARG A 126 28.81 -23.93 10.35
N SER A 127 28.15 -24.75 11.16
CA SER A 127 28.33 -26.19 11.22
C SER A 127 27.20 -26.98 10.55
N GLY A 128 26.13 -26.29 10.13
CA GLY A 128 25.03 -26.86 9.38
C GLY A 128 24.56 -25.92 8.27
N TRP A 129 23.35 -26.16 7.78
CA TRP A 129 22.72 -25.41 6.70
C TRP A 129 21.64 -24.46 7.23
N LEU A 130 20.77 -24.01 6.34
CA LEU A 130 19.61 -23.18 6.63
C LEU A 130 18.46 -24.06 7.12
N GLY A 131 17.95 -23.75 8.31
CA GLY A 131 16.71 -24.34 8.84
C GLY A 131 15.83 -23.26 9.47
N LEU A 132 14.53 -23.26 9.16
CA LEU A 132 13.56 -22.36 9.79
C LEU A 132 12.27 -23.07 10.18
N ARG A 133 11.80 -22.69 11.36
CA ARG A 133 10.44 -22.78 11.85
C ARG A 133 10.05 -21.39 12.32
N VAL A 134 8.84 -20.94 12.00
CA VAL A 134 8.39 -19.57 12.24
C VAL A 134 6.99 -19.52 12.82
N GLU A 135 6.71 -18.46 13.55
CA GLU A 135 5.37 -18.06 13.96
C GLU A 135 5.21 -16.55 13.79
N VAL A 136 3.99 -16.11 13.46
CA VAL A 136 3.64 -14.70 13.26
C VAL A 136 2.59 -14.34 14.30
N TYR A 137 2.81 -13.26 15.04
CA TYR A 137 1.92 -12.78 16.09
C TYR A 137 1.25 -11.47 15.68
N GLY A 138 -0.05 -11.39 15.93
CA GLY A 138 -0.88 -10.25 15.56
C GLY A 138 -2.36 -10.53 15.77
N CYS A 139 -3.21 -9.63 15.28
CA CYS A 139 -4.67 -9.77 15.31
C CYS A 139 -5.26 -9.54 13.92
N SER A 140 -6.47 -10.07 13.68
CA SER A 140 -7.21 -9.80 12.44
C SER A 140 -7.45 -8.30 12.30
N PHE A 141 -7.13 -7.77 11.12
CA PHE A 141 -7.33 -6.36 10.80
C PHE A 141 -8.42 -6.22 9.76
N LYS A 142 -9.51 -5.55 10.14
CA LYS A 142 -10.62 -5.23 9.25
C LYS A 142 -10.67 -3.72 9.02
N SER A 143 -10.84 -3.33 7.77
CA SER A 143 -11.02 -1.94 7.35
C SER A 143 -12.22 -1.80 6.44
N ASP A 144 -12.81 -0.62 6.43
CA ASP A 144 -13.77 -0.24 5.41
C ASP A 144 -13.01 0.21 4.18
N VAL A 145 -13.23 -0.50 3.07
CA VAL A 145 -12.50 -0.31 1.83
C VAL A 145 -13.48 0.03 0.71
N VAL A 146 -13.03 0.88 -0.20
CA VAL A 146 -13.71 1.23 -1.45
C VAL A 146 -12.69 1.28 -2.59
N SER A 147 -13.09 0.86 -3.79
CA SER A 147 -12.28 0.94 -5.00
C SER A 147 -12.90 1.93 -5.99
N PHE A 148 -12.02 2.68 -6.63
CA PHE A 148 -12.31 3.65 -7.68
C PHE A 148 -11.60 3.24 -8.98
N ASP A 149 -12.33 3.29 -10.09
CA ASP A 149 -11.88 2.90 -11.42
C ASP A 149 -11.52 4.10 -12.33
N GLY A 150 -11.54 5.32 -11.77
CA GLY A 150 -11.41 6.58 -12.51
C GLY A 150 -12.74 7.09 -13.12
N GLY A 151 -13.77 6.25 -13.20
CA GLY A 151 -15.14 6.64 -13.59
C GLY A 151 -16.09 6.77 -12.41
N SER A 152 -15.66 6.34 -11.23
CA SER A 152 -16.48 6.28 -10.00
C SER A 152 -16.05 7.32 -8.97
N SER A 153 -17.01 7.77 -8.16
CA SER A 153 -16.77 8.69 -7.04
C SER A 153 -17.85 8.57 -5.96
N LEU A 154 -17.55 9.05 -4.75
CA LEU A 154 -18.49 9.17 -3.64
C LEU A 154 -18.75 10.65 -3.33
N LEU A 155 -20.01 11.06 -3.28
CA LEU A 155 -20.44 12.44 -3.04
C LEU A 155 -21.15 12.54 -1.69
N TYR A 156 -20.45 13.07 -0.70
CA TYR A 156 -20.96 13.29 0.65
C TYR A 156 -21.63 14.64 0.75
N ARG A 157 -22.95 14.64 0.92
CA ARG A 157 -23.78 15.85 1.00
C ARG A 157 -24.00 16.26 2.45
N PHE A 158 -23.77 17.53 2.74
CA PHE A 158 -24.03 18.09 4.06
C PHE A 158 -25.55 18.24 4.31
N ASN A 159 -25.95 18.15 5.58
CA ASN A 159 -27.36 18.35 5.97
C ASN A 159 -27.82 19.81 5.79
N GLN A 160 -26.88 20.75 5.86
CA GLN A 160 -27.10 22.17 5.64
C GLN A 160 -26.70 22.53 4.21
N LYS A 161 -27.36 23.54 3.63
CA LYS A 161 -27.08 24.00 2.26
C LYS A 161 -25.66 24.53 2.08
N SER A 162 -25.01 24.93 3.16
CA SER A 162 -23.61 25.33 3.23
C SER A 162 -22.99 24.77 4.51
N MET A 163 -21.72 24.39 4.45
CA MET A 163 -20.95 23.96 5.63
C MET A 163 -19.76 24.91 5.81
N SER A 164 -19.69 25.55 6.97
CA SER A 164 -18.57 26.40 7.35
C SER A 164 -17.86 25.79 8.55
N THR A 165 -16.61 25.38 8.39
CA THR A 165 -15.82 24.77 9.46
C THR A 165 -14.66 25.67 9.86
N VAL A 166 -14.30 25.67 11.14
CA VAL A 166 -13.04 26.27 11.64
C VAL A 166 -11.99 25.20 11.97
N LYS A 167 -12.42 23.95 12.08
CA LYS A 167 -11.59 22.80 12.35
C LYS A 167 -12.02 21.65 11.44
N ASP A 168 -11.06 21.02 10.79
CA ASP A 168 -11.29 19.86 9.94
C ASP A 168 -10.27 18.77 10.28
N VAL A 169 -10.73 17.53 10.38
CA VAL A 169 -9.89 16.35 10.50
C VAL A 169 -10.31 15.36 9.42
N ILE A 170 -9.43 15.14 8.45
CA ILE A 170 -9.65 14.25 7.32
C ILE A 170 -8.57 13.18 7.35
N SER A 171 -8.97 11.92 7.44
CA SER A 171 -8.03 10.80 7.44
C SER A 171 -8.44 9.75 6.43
N LEU A 172 -7.50 9.26 5.64
CA LEU A 172 -7.72 8.15 4.72
C LEU A 172 -6.43 7.37 4.55
N ARG A 173 -6.52 6.15 4.05
CA ARG A 173 -5.38 5.49 3.43
C ARG A 173 -5.72 5.17 1.99
N PHE A 174 -4.76 5.33 1.10
CA PHE A 174 -4.96 5.04 -0.32
C PHE A 174 -3.87 4.12 -0.86
N LYS A 175 -4.17 3.50 -1.99
CA LYS A 175 -3.28 2.63 -2.74
C LYS A 175 -3.58 2.79 -4.23
N SER A 176 -2.56 3.09 -5.04
CA SER A 176 -2.68 3.37 -6.48
C SER A 176 -1.48 2.84 -7.27
N ARG A 177 -1.68 2.56 -8.57
CA ARG A 177 -0.62 2.45 -9.60
C ARG A 177 -0.46 3.71 -10.43
N GLN A 178 -1.50 4.54 -10.45
CA GLN A 178 -1.49 5.76 -11.21
C GLN A 178 -0.80 6.83 -10.38
N ALA A 179 0.12 7.55 -11.01
CA ALA A 179 0.80 8.71 -10.43
C ALA A 179 -0.09 9.97 -10.38
N GLU A 180 -1.28 9.90 -10.98
CA GLU A 180 -2.23 11.01 -11.13
C GLU A 180 -3.62 10.61 -10.61
N GLY A 181 -4.29 11.49 -9.87
CA GLY A 181 -5.69 11.31 -9.50
C GLY A 181 -6.17 12.18 -8.35
N VAL A 182 -7.39 12.72 -8.42
CA VAL A 182 -8.02 13.47 -7.33
C VAL A 182 -8.59 12.53 -6.26
N LEU A 183 -8.09 12.62 -5.03
CA LEU A 183 -8.54 11.81 -3.90
C LEU A 183 -9.75 12.43 -3.20
N LEU A 184 -9.70 13.74 -2.95
CA LEU A 184 -10.72 14.52 -2.28
C LEU A 184 -10.84 15.88 -2.95
N HIS A 185 -12.07 16.35 -3.14
CA HIS A 185 -12.33 17.70 -3.60
C HIS A 185 -13.63 18.26 -3.00
N GLY A 186 -13.59 19.52 -2.58
CA GLY A 186 -14.73 20.32 -2.18
C GLY A 186 -14.51 21.78 -2.57
N GLU A 187 -15.56 22.43 -3.04
CA GLU A 187 -15.56 23.84 -3.42
C GLU A 187 -16.85 24.50 -2.92
N GLY A 188 -16.75 25.70 -2.36
CA GLY A 188 -17.87 26.52 -1.95
C GLY A 188 -18.20 27.62 -2.96
N GLN A 189 -19.40 28.18 -2.88
CA GLN A 189 -19.83 29.25 -3.80
C GLN A 189 -19.00 30.53 -3.66
N ARG A 190 -18.31 30.69 -2.52
CA ARG A 190 -17.44 31.83 -2.22
C ARG A 190 -16.02 31.66 -2.76
N GLY A 191 -15.71 30.54 -3.41
CA GLY A 191 -14.37 30.23 -3.95
C GLY A 191 -13.41 29.60 -2.94
N ASP A 192 -13.88 29.31 -1.73
CA ASP A 192 -13.18 28.44 -0.78
C ASP A 192 -13.14 27.03 -1.35
N TYR A 193 -11.99 26.35 -1.25
CA TYR A 193 -11.88 24.99 -1.74
C TYR A 193 -10.79 24.22 -1.00
N ILE A 194 -10.97 22.91 -0.99
CA ILE A 194 -9.96 21.95 -0.56
C ILE A 194 -9.85 20.87 -1.63
N THR A 195 -8.65 20.62 -2.12
CA THR A 195 -8.38 19.54 -3.07
C THR A 195 -7.12 18.80 -2.68
N LEU A 196 -7.25 17.49 -2.52
CA LEU A 196 -6.14 16.58 -2.32
C LEU A 196 -6.00 15.73 -3.58
N GLU A 197 -4.84 15.79 -4.22
CA GLU A 197 -4.57 15.01 -5.43
C GLU A 197 -3.21 14.34 -5.38
N LEU A 198 -3.11 13.21 -6.06
CA LEU A 198 -1.87 12.56 -6.40
C LEU A 198 -1.41 13.14 -7.74
N HIS A 199 -0.18 13.65 -7.79
CA HIS A 199 0.43 14.28 -8.96
C HIS A 199 1.90 13.88 -9.02
N GLU A 200 2.32 13.26 -10.12
CA GLU A 200 3.65 12.66 -10.32
C GLU A 200 4.10 11.75 -9.14
N GLY A 201 3.17 11.00 -8.55
CA GLY A 201 3.45 10.10 -7.42
C GLY A 201 3.73 10.81 -6.10
N LYS A 202 3.41 12.11 -6.00
CA LYS A 202 3.46 12.92 -4.77
C LYS A 202 2.07 13.43 -4.43
N LEU A 203 1.83 13.78 -3.17
CA LEU A 203 0.53 14.24 -2.71
C LEU A 203 0.51 15.76 -2.61
N ASP A 204 -0.34 16.39 -3.42
CA ASP A 204 -0.54 17.83 -3.47
C ASP A 204 -1.84 18.20 -2.75
N LEU A 205 -1.71 19.04 -1.71
CA LEU A 205 -2.85 19.65 -1.04
C LEU A 205 -3.00 21.11 -1.48
N HIS A 206 -4.13 21.41 -2.09
CA HIS A 206 -4.57 22.77 -2.41
C HIS A 206 -5.67 23.17 -1.43
N LEU A 207 -5.49 24.30 -0.75
CA LEU A 207 -6.45 24.80 0.23
C LEU A 207 -6.57 26.33 0.12
N ASN A 208 -7.79 26.80 -0.08
CA ASN A 208 -8.15 28.20 -0.07
C ASN A 208 -9.26 28.48 0.95
N LEU A 209 -9.06 29.52 1.76
CA LEU A 209 -9.99 29.95 2.82
C LEU A 209 -10.48 31.40 2.64
N ASP A 210 -10.06 32.09 1.59
CA ASP A 210 -10.39 33.51 1.35
C ASP A 210 -10.04 33.89 -0.09
N ASP A 211 -11.02 34.38 -0.87
CA ASP A 211 -10.75 35.04 -2.15
C ASP A 211 -11.38 36.44 -2.22
N SER A 212 -11.10 37.28 -1.21
CA SER A 212 -11.52 38.67 -1.27
C SER A 212 -10.59 39.59 -2.10
N ARG A 213 -9.37 39.18 -2.51
CA ARG A 213 -8.40 40.13 -3.13
C ARG A 213 -7.40 39.65 -4.20
N LEU A 214 -7.34 38.41 -4.70
CA LEU A 214 -6.23 38.01 -5.59
C LEU A 214 -6.65 37.35 -6.91
N ARG A 215 -7.38 38.11 -7.75
CA ARG A 215 -7.63 37.75 -9.16
C ARG A 215 -6.49 38.04 -10.13
N LEU A 216 -5.31 38.48 -9.67
CA LEU A 216 -4.20 38.84 -10.55
C LEU A 216 -2.88 38.30 -9.98
N SER A 217 -2.39 37.20 -10.56
CA SER A 217 -0.99 36.75 -10.60
C SER A 217 -0.41 35.71 -9.64
N SER A 218 -1.16 34.94 -8.85
CA SER A 218 -0.58 33.76 -8.19
C SER A 218 -1.39 32.50 -8.45
N SER A 219 -0.81 31.55 -9.17
CA SER A 219 -1.32 30.18 -9.21
C SER A 219 -1.52 29.65 -7.79
N PRO A 220 -2.54 28.80 -7.55
CA PRO A 220 -2.70 28.08 -6.29
C PRO A 220 -1.37 27.48 -5.86
N VAL A 221 -0.92 27.80 -4.65
CA VAL A 221 0.31 27.20 -4.09
C VAL A 221 -0.11 25.90 -3.43
N ALA A 222 0.15 24.79 -4.12
CA ALA A 222 0.00 23.47 -3.56
C ALA A 222 1.08 23.22 -2.50
N VAL A 223 0.72 22.49 -1.46
CA VAL A 223 1.67 21.92 -0.51
C VAL A 223 1.89 20.45 -0.88
N THR A 224 3.07 20.15 -1.39
CA THR A 224 3.45 18.81 -1.87
C THR A 224 4.18 18.03 -0.76
N VAL A 225 3.67 16.83 -0.45
CA VAL A 225 4.27 15.90 0.52
C VAL A 225 4.43 14.51 -0.09
N GLY A 226 5.50 13.82 0.31
CA GLY A 226 5.74 12.44 -0.06
C GLY A 226 6.35 12.28 -1.45
N SER A 227 6.60 11.03 -1.82
CA SER A 227 7.19 10.64 -3.11
C SER A 227 6.95 9.15 -3.32
N LEU A 228 6.79 8.73 -4.58
CA LEU A 228 6.56 7.34 -4.98
C LEU A 228 5.33 6.72 -4.29
N LEU A 229 4.25 7.50 -4.16
CA LEU A 229 3.01 7.07 -3.51
C LEU A 229 2.11 6.23 -4.44
N ASP A 230 2.57 5.97 -5.65
CA ASP A 230 1.98 5.12 -6.69
C ASP A 230 2.58 3.71 -6.73
N ASP A 231 3.21 3.28 -5.63
CA ASP A 231 3.98 2.03 -5.51
C ASP A 231 3.15 0.75 -5.27
N GLN A 232 1.81 0.84 -5.28
CA GLN A 232 0.88 -0.24 -4.93
C GLN A 232 0.91 -0.70 -3.47
N HIS A 233 1.36 0.13 -2.56
CA HIS A 233 1.20 -0.07 -1.13
C HIS A 233 0.22 0.95 -0.55
N TRP A 234 -0.20 0.69 0.69
CA TRP A 234 -1.08 1.59 1.41
C TRP A 234 -0.28 2.74 2.00
N HIS A 235 -0.63 3.95 1.62
CA HIS A 235 -0.14 5.19 2.21
C HIS A 235 -1.21 5.81 3.09
N SER A 236 -0.86 6.26 4.29
CA SER A 236 -1.78 6.97 5.18
C SER A 236 -1.69 8.47 5.00
N VAL A 237 -2.84 9.14 4.96
CA VAL A 237 -2.96 10.59 4.88
C VAL A 237 -3.81 11.07 6.05
N LEU A 238 -3.32 12.07 6.77
CA LEU A 238 -4.05 12.77 7.82
C LEU A 238 -3.89 14.28 7.59
N ILE A 239 -5.01 14.96 7.44
CA ILE A 239 -5.10 16.42 7.36
C ILE A 239 -5.79 16.90 8.63
N GLU A 240 -5.10 17.72 9.40
CA GLU A 240 -5.67 18.42 10.56
C GLU A 240 -5.57 19.93 10.31
N ARG A 241 -6.72 20.59 10.19
CA ARG A 241 -6.79 22.04 10.08
C ARG A 241 -7.43 22.62 11.33
N PHE A 242 -6.83 23.68 11.86
CA PHE A 242 -7.44 24.55 12.85
C PHE A 242 -7.21 26.01 12.46
N ASN A 243 -8.29 26.73 12.16
CA ASN A 243 -8.24 28.04 11.52
C ASN A 243 -7.38 27.96 10.24
N ARG A 244 -6.29 28.73 10.19
CA ARG A 244 -5.34 28.74 9.06
C ARG A 244 -4.20 27.74 9.20
N GLN A 245 -4.03 27.12 10.37
CA GLN A 245 -2.93 26.18 10.62
C GLN A 245 -3.34 24.81 10.10
N VAL A 246 -2.46 24.18 9.31
CA VAL A 246 -2.68 22.88 8.70
C VAL A 246 -1.49 21.97 8.98
N ASN A 247 -1.79 20.77 9.46
CA ASN A 247 -0.86 19.66 9.55
C ASN A 247 -1.26 18.64 8.49
N LEU A 248 -0.40 18.43 7.49
CA LEU A 248 -0.55 17.37 6.50
C LEU A 248 0.46 16.27 6.82
N THR A 249 -0.01 15.12 7.27
CA THR A 249 0.83 13.94 7.53
C THR A 249 0.60 12.91 6.44
N VAL A 250 1.68 12.50 5.78
CA VAL A 250 1.70 11.38 4.84
C VAL A 250 2.66 10.32 5.37
N ASP A 251 2.15 9.11 5.60
CA ASP A 251 2.82 8.04 6.33
C ASP A 251 3.37 8.53 7.68
N SER A 252 4.69 8.65 7.82
CA SER A 252 5.36 9.16 9.02
C SER A 252 5.86 10.59 8.91
N HIS A 253 5.63 11.26 7.77
CA HIS A 253 6.16 12.60 7.50
C HIS A 253 5.05 13.63 7.62
N THR A 254 5.21 14.56 8.56
CA THR A 254 4.27 15.68 8.77
C THR A 254 4.85 16.98 8.24
N GLN A 255 4.07 17.67 7.41
CA GLN A 255 4.33 19.04 6.99
C GLN A 255 3.33 19.98 7.69
N HIS A 256 3.89 20.99 8.36
CA HIS A 256 3.13 22.05 8.99
C HIS A 256 3.19 23.30 8.14
N PHE A 257 2.03 23.90 7.86
CA PHE A 257 1.96 25.16 7.14
C PHE A 257 0.75 26.00 7.57
N GLN A 258 0.75 27.25 7.14
CA GLN A 258 -0.35 28.18 7.36
C GLN A 258 -0.87 28.67 6.01
N THR A 259 -2.19 28.68 5.84
CA THR A 259 -2.82 29.22 4.63
C THR A 259 -2.60 30.73 4.51
N LYS A 260 -2.54 31.21 3.27
CA LYS A 260 -2.51 32.65 2.96
C LYS A 260 -3.92 33.23 3.08
N GLY A 261 -4.03 34.56 3.26
CA GLY A 261 -5.32 35.24 3.44
C GLY A 261 -5.74 35.44 4.90
N GLU A 262 -6.86 36.12 5.13
CA GLU A 262 -7.39 36.43 6.47
C GLU A 262 -8.51 35.48 6.91
N GLY A 263 -9.15 34.80 5.95
CA GLY A 263 -10.17 33.79 6.21
C GLY A 263 -9.71 32.69 7.19
N LEU A 264 -10.59 32.36 8.12
CA LEU A 264 -10.36 31.35 9.17
C LEU A 264 -11.24 30.11 8.99
N SER A 265 -12.38 30.26 8.31
CA SER A 265 -13.29 29.15 8.01
C SER A 265 -13.02 28.58 6.63
N LEU A 266 -13.38 27.32 6.44
CA LEU A 266 -13.48 26.68 5.13
C LEU A 266 -14.97 26.55 4.84
N ASP A 267 -15.45 27.29 3.84
CA ASP A 267 -16.85 27.27 3.40
C ASP A 267 -17.00 26.35 2.17
N VAL A 268 -17.66 25.19 2.31
CA VAL A 268 -17.91 24.23 1.21
C VAL A 268 -19.41 24.03 0.99
N ASP A 269 -19.85 24.10 -0.27
CA ASP A 269 -21.27 24.09 -0.67
C ASP A 269 -21.52 23.06 -1.80
N TYR A 270 -22.41 22.09 -1.71
CA TYR A 270 -23.04 21.44 -0.55
C TYR A 270 -22.53 19.99 -0.39
N GLU A 271 -21.43 19.64 -1.07
CA GLU A 271 -20.91 18.28 -1.13
C GLU A 271 -19.39 18.20 -1.16
N LEU A 272 -18.86 17.12 -0.58
CA LEU A 272 -17.48 16.68 -0.74
C LEU A 272 -17.45 15.48 -1.67
N SER A 273 -16.53 15.49 -2.62
CA SER A 273 -16.29 14.39 -3.55
C SER A 273 -15.03 13.62 -3.16
N PHE A 274 -15.11 12.29 -3.24
CA PHE A 274 -13.99 11.39 -3.00
C PHE A 274 -13.80 10.45 -4.19
N GLY A 275 -12.54 10.23 -4.60
CA GLY A 275 -12.17 9.38 -5.72
C GLY A 275 -12.26 10.04 -7.11
N GLY A 276 -12.78 11.26 -7.19
CA GLY A 276 -12.86 12.02 -8.43
C GLY A 276 -13.86 13.16 -8.33
N ILE A 277 -13.82 14.06 -9.30
CA ILE A 277 -14.74 15.20 -9.40
C ILE A 277 -15.80 14.81 -10.45
N PRO A 278 -17.08 14.68 -10.08
CA PRO A 278 -18.13 14.37 -11.04
C PRO A 278 -18.27 15.54 -12.03
N LEU A 279 -17.91 15.32 -13.30
CA LEU A 279 -17.97 16.36 -14.33
C LEU A 279 -19.43 16.83 -14.56
N PRO A 280 -19.76 18.12 -14.37
CA PRO A 280 -21.01 18.67 -14.88
C PRO A 280 -20.82 19.07 -16.35
N GLY A 281 -21.08 18.16 -17.28
CA GLY A 281 -21.33 18.46 -18.70
C GLY A 281 -20.13 18.94 -19.54
N LYS A 282 -20.08 18.40 -20.78
CA LYS A 282 -19.05 18.52 -21.83
C LYS A 282 -17.66 17.93 -21.50
N PRO A 283 -17.20 16.91 -22.23
CA PRO A 283 -15.83 16.41 -22.14
C PRO A 283 -14.85 17.52 -22.55
N GLY A 284 -13.82 17.80 -21.74
CA GLY A 284 -12.67 18.61 -22.14
C GLY A 284 -12.40 19.91 -21.37
N THR A 285 -13.20 20.28 -20.36
CA THR A 285 -12.97 21.51 -19.56
C THR A 285 -12.23 21.28 -18.24
N PHE A 286 -12.20 20.05 -17.74
CA PHE A 286 -11.48 19.69 -16.51
C PHE A 286 -10.22 18.89 -16.85
N LEU A 287 -9.06 19.42 -16.47
CA LEU A 287 -7.74 18.84 -16.77
C LEU A 287 -7.34 17.73 -15.78
N ARG A 288 -7.95 17.67 -14.59
CA ARG A 288 -7.60 16.73 -13.53
C ARG A 288 -8.16 15.34 -13.79
N LYS A 289 -7.34 14.31 -13.58
CA LYS A 289 -7.76 12.91 -13.67
C LYS A 289 -8.43 12.47 -12.37
N ASN A 290 -9.44 11.62 -12.47
CA ASN A 290 -10.03 10.97 -11.29
C ASN A 290 -9.11 9.88 -10.75
N PHE A 291 -9.26 9.55 -9.47
CA PHE A 291 -8.43 8.56 -8.81
C PHE A 291 -8.79 7.15 -9.26
N GLN A 292 -7.75 6.36 -9.53
CA GLN A 292 -7.87 4.94 -9.85
C GLN A 292 -7.05 4.12 -8.86
N GLY A 293 -7.74 3.42 -7.97
CA GLY A 293 -7.11 2.72 -6.86
C GLY A 293 -8.09 2.40 -5.76
N CYS A 294 -7.56 2.13 -4.57
CA CYS A 294 -8.36 1.82 -3.40
C CYS A 294 -8.18 2.86 -2.32
N MET A 295 -9.24 3.13 -1.56
CA MET A 295 -9.17 3.85 -0.30
C MET A 295 -9.68 2.98 0.83
N GLU A 296 -9.08 3.10 2.01
CA GLU A 296 -9.57 2.48 3.23
C GLU A 296 -9.64 3.47 4.38
N ASN A 297 -10.57 3.24 5.31
CA ASN A 297 -10.73 4.04 6.52
C ASN A 297 -10.79 5.55 6.20
N LEU A 298 -11.69 5.92 5.28
CA LEU A 298 -11.95 7.29 4.89
C LEU A 298 -12.90 7.95 5.89
N TYR A 299 -12.35 8.91 6.65
CA TYR A 299 -13.09 9.69 7.63
C TYR A 299 -13.01 11.18 7.31
N TYR A 300 -14.15 11.85 7.44
CA TYR A 300 -14.25 13.30 7.45
C TYR A 300 -14.92 13.73 8.75
N ASN A 301 -14.21 14.49 9.59
CA ASN A 301 -14.71 14.99 10.87
C ASN A 301 -15.35 13.89 11.76
N GLY A 302 -14.71 12.71 11.79
CA GLY A 302 -15.16 11.54 12.56
C GLY A 302 -16.23 10.68 11.88
N ILE A 303 -16.76 11.09 10.73
CA ILE A 303 -17.76 10.33 9.97
C ILE A 303 -17.07 9.39 8.98
N ASN A 304 -17.36 8.09 9.07
CA ASN A 304 -16.86 7.08 8.13
C ASN A 304 -17.65 7.12 6.81
N ILE A 305 -17.06 7.71 5.78
CA ILE A 305 -17.71 7.92 4.48
C ILE A 305 -17.99 6.59 3.77
N ILE A 306 -17.09 5.60 3.92
CA ILE A 306 -17.24 4.29 3.28
C ILE A 306 -18.38 3.50 3.95
N ASP A 307 -18.51 3.55 5.28
CA ASP A 307 -19.63 2.91 5.99
C ASP A 307 -20.98 3.52 5.57
N LEU A 308 -21.05 4.86 5.44
CA LEU A 308 -22.25 5.51 4.90
C LEU A 308 -22.61 4.96 3.52
N ALA A 309 -21.63 4.83 2.63
CA ALA A 309 -21.83 4.36 1.25
C ALA A 309 -22.26 2.88 1.24
N LYS A 310 -21.61 2.01 2.01
CA LYS A 310 -21.97 0.60 2.18
C LYS A 310 -23.41 0.43 2.65
N ARG A 311 -23.84 1.26 3.59
CA ARG A 311 -25.20 1.25 4.17
C ARG A 311 -26.22 2.05 3.37
N ARG A 312 -25.83 2.64 2.23
CA ARG A 312 -26.69 3.44 1.34
C ARG A 312 -27.44 4.53 2.10
N LYS A 313 -26.75 5.27 2.96
CA LYS A 313 -27.34 6.38 3.72
C LYS A 313 -27.71 7.54 2.79
N PRO A 314 -28.76 8.33 3.09
CA PRO A 314 -29.23 9.39 2.20
C PRO A 314 -28.24 10.56 2.01
N GLN A 315 -27.26 10.67 2.90
CA GLN A 315 -26.23 11.72 2.86
C GLN A 315 -25.10 11.42 1.87
N ILE A 316 -25.05 10.24 1.25
CA ILE A 316 -23.95 9.83 0.38
C ILE A 316 -24.52 9.31 -0.94
N HIS A 317 -23.97 9.80 -2.05
CA HIS A 317 -24.34 9.36 -3.40
C HIS A 317 -23.12 8.71 -4.06
N SER A 318 -23.30 7.52 -4.58
CA SER A 318 -22.26 6.84 -5.37
C SER A 318 -22.49 7.12 -6.85
N VAL A 319 -21.45 7.61 -7.53
CA VAL A 319 -21.42 7.79 -8.99
C VAL A 319 -20.58 6.68 -9.60
N GLY A 320 -21.05 6.10 -10.71
CA GLY A 320 -20.37 4.98 -11.37
C GLY A 320 -20.44 3.67 -10.58
N ASN A 321 -19.56 2.72 -10.92
CA ASN A 321 -19.53 1.39 -10.29
C ASN A 321 -18.55 1.35 -9.12
N VAL A 322 -19.01 1.77 -7.94
CA VAL A 322 -18.23 1.70 -6.71
C VAL A 322 -18.27 0.29 -6.13
N THR A 323 -17.11 -0.31 -5.87
CA THR A 323 -16.99 -1.62 -5.21
C THR A 323 -16.36 -1.47 -3.83
N PHE A 324 -16.81 -2.27 -2.86
CA PHE A 324 -16.36 -2.19 -1.46
C PHE A 324 -15.29 -3.23 -1.10
N SER A 325 -14.46 -3.55 -2.08
CA SER A 325 -13.31 -4.43 -1.96
C SER A 325 -12.15 -3.84 -2.75
N CYS A 326 -10.94 -4.02 -2.27
CA CYS A 326 -9.75 -3.68 -3.04
C CYS A 326 -9.25 -4.96 -3.72
N SER A 327 -9.80 -5.25 -4.90
CA SER A 327 -9.30 -6.34 -5.72
C SER A 327 -8.04 -5.88 -6.47
N GLN A 328 -7.10 -6.80 -6.62
CA GLN A 328 -5.93 -6.53 -7.44
C GLN A 328 -6.38 -6.48 -8.90
N PRO A 329 -5.93 -5.50 -9.72
CA PRO A 329 -6.01 -5.68 -11.15
C PRO A 329 -5.19 -6.93 -11.47
N GLN A 330 -5.85 -7.98 -11.96
CA GLN A 330 -5.13 -9.10 -12.54
C GLN A 330 -4.24 -8.49 -13.61
N LEU A 331 -2.92 -8.67 -13.47
CA LEU A 331 -2.05 -8.51 -14.63
C LEU A 331 -2.52 -9.58 -15.60
N GLY A 332 -3.30 -9.17 -16.60
CA GLY A 332 -3.65 -10.05 -17.70
C GLY A 332 -2.34 -10.55 -18.28
N ALA A 333 -2.15 -11.86 -18.31
CA ALA A 333 -1.04 -12.41 -19.06
C ALA A 333 -1.24 -11.98 -20.53
N CYS A 334 -0.23 -11.33 -21.11
CA CYS A 334 -0.25 -11.03 -22.54
C CYS A 334 0.14 -12.31 -23.28
N THR A 335 -0.74 -12.80 -24.15
CA THR A 335 -0.40 -13.89 -25.07
C THR A 335 0.13 -13.27 -26.37
N PHE A 336 1.41 -13.50 -26.66
CA PHE A 336 2.01 -13.14 -27.94
C PHE A 336 1.70 -14.27 -28.93
N LEU A 337 0.75 -14.03 -29.84
CA LEU A 337 0.28 -15.05 -30.79
C LEU A 337 1.24 -15.26 -31.96
N SER A 338 2.16 -14.31 -32.20
CA SER A 338 3.12 -14.34 -33.30
C SER A 338 4.49 -13.86 -32.84
N SER A 339 5.54 -14.60 -33.21
CA SER A 339 6.93 -14.26 -32.90
C SER A 339 7.48 -13.07 -33.70
N SER A 340 6.83 -12.69 -34.80
CA SER A 340 7.28 -11.60 -35.68
C SER A 340 6.44 -10.33 -35.58
N SER A 341 5.21 -10.41 -35.09
CA SER A 341 4.26 -9.29 -35.12
C SER A 341 3.59 -8.97 -33.78
N SER A 342 3.76 -9.83 -32.76
CA SER A 342 3.27 -9.54 -31.41
C SER A 342 4.45 -9.15 -30.53
N PHE A 343 4.52 -7.89 -30.12
CA PHE A 343 5.52 -7.39 -29.18
C PHE A 343 4.90 -6.31 -28.29
N LEU A 344 5.48 -6.11 -27.10
CA LEU A 344 5.10 -5.06 -26.17
C LEU A 344 6.27 -4.09 -26.04
N LEU A 345 6.04 -2.83 -26.39
CA LEU A 345 7.02 -1.78 -26.17
C LEU A 345 6.85 -1.22 -24.76
N LEU A 346 7.89 -1.36 -23.94
CA LEU A 346 7.94 -0.76 -22.61
C LEU A 346 8.60 0.61 -22.71
N PRO A 347 8.09 1.64 -22.01
CA PRO A 347 8.76 2.93 -21.95
C PRO A 347 10.13 2.76 -21.28
N GLY A 348 11.19 3.19 -21.96
CA GLY A 348 12.56 3.10 -21.45
C GLY A 348 12.78 4.07 -20.30
N ALA A 349 13.40 3.59 -19.22
CA ALA A 349 13.87 4.47 -18.15
C ALA A 349 15.02 5.34 -18.69
N ALA A 350 14.74 6.61 -18.98
CA ALA A 350 15.77 7.56 -19.35
C ALA A 350 16.67 7.83 -18.12
N ASN A 351 17.97 7.57 -18.27
CA ASN A 351 19.04 7.86 -17.30
C ASN A 351 18.95 7.18 -15.93
N THR A 352 19.17 5.87 -15.88
CA THR A 352 19.66 5.23 -14.65
C THR A 352 21.15 4.95 -14.76
N THR A 353 21.98 5.70 -14.03
CA THR A 353 23.41 5.42 -13.82
C THR A 353 23.66 4.22 -12.90
N GLY A 354 22.62 3.45 -12.58
CA GLY A 354 22.65 2.22 -11.80
C GLY A 354 22.18 1.02 -12.61
N GLY A 355 22.62 -0.18 -12.20
CA GLY A 355 22.21 -1.44 -12.82
C GLY A 355 20.69 -1.61 -12.81
N PHE A 356 20.14 -2.07 -13.94
CA PHE A 356 18.72 -2.35 -14.10
C PHE A 356 18.46 -3.85 -14.01
N SER A 357 17.35 -4.23 -13.36
CA SER A 357 16.93 -5.62 -13.20
C SER A 357 15.51 -5.79 -13.74
N VAL A 358 15.30 -6.79 -14.61
CA VAL A 358 13.99 -7.18 -15.13
C VAL A 358 13.63 -8.56 -14.58
N GLN A 359 12.40 -8.71 -14.09
CA GLN A 359 11.83 -10.00 -13.73
C GLN A 359 10.48 -10.19 -14.41
N PHE A 360 10.32 -11.28 -15.16
CA PHE A 360 9.05 -11.69 -15.75
C PHE A 360 8.85 -13.20 -15.65
N GLN A 361 7.60 -13.65 -15.71
CA GLN A 361 7.21 -15.05 -15.82
C GLN A 361 6.64 -15.28 -17.22
N PHE A 362 7.06 -16.33 -17.90
CA PHE A 362 6.53 -16.69 -19.21
C PHE A 362 6.24 -18.20 -19.28
N ARG A 363 5.37 -18.57 -20.22
CA ARG A 363 5.09 -19.95 -20.60
C ARG A 363 5.02 -20.01 -22.12
N THR A 364 5.73 -20.93 -22.74
CA THR A 364 5.74 -21.12 -24.19
C THR A 364 5.89 -22.60 -24.54
N TRP A 365 5.39 -22.98 -25.71
CA TRP A 365 5.68 -24.27 -26.34
C TRP A 365 6.73 -24.16 -27.45
N ASN A 366 7.11 -22.93 -27.83
CA ASN A 366 8.10 -22.68 -28.87
C ASN A 366 9.51 -22.90 -28.33
N GLN A 367 10.37 -23.53 -29.14
CA GLN A 367 11.77 -23.76 -28.78
C GLN A 367 12.60 -22.46 -28.80
N ASP A 368 12.27 -21.53 -29.70
CA ASP A 368 12.95 -20.25 -29.85
C ASP A 368 11.98 -19.06 -29.78
N GLY A 369 12.45 -17.94 -29.25
CA GLY A 369 11.69 -16.67 -29.19
C GLY A 369 12.43 -15.56 -28.45
N LEU A 370 12.36 -14.34 -28.98
CA LEU A 370 12.91 -13.15 -28.34
C LEU A 370 11.96 -12.69 -27.23
N LEU A 371 12.43 -12.68 -25.97
CA LEU A 371 11.61 -12.32 -24.80
C LEU A 371 11.78 -10.87 -24.36
N PHE A 372 12.98 -10.33 -24.51
CA PHE A 372 13.35 -8.96 -24.13
C PHE A 372 14.56 -8.54 -24.95
N SER A 373 14.57 -7.29 -25.43
CA SER A 373 15.63 -6.73 -26.28
C SER A 373 15.99 -5.33 -25.85
#